data_AF-A0A1F3SVA1-F1
#
_entry.id   AF-A0A1F3SVA1-F1
#
_cell.length_a   1.000
_cell.length_b   1.000
_cell.length_c   1.000
_cell.angle_alpha   90.00
_cell.angle_beta   90.00
_cell.angle_gamma   90.00
#
_symmetry.space_group_name_H-M   'P 1'
#
loop_
_entity.id
_entity.type
_entity.pdbx_description
1 polymer ?
#
loop_
_entity_poly.entity_id
_entity_poly.type
_entity_poly.pdbx_seq_one_letter_code
_entity_poly.pdbx_strand_id
1 'polypeptide(L)'
;MLKTELITRGVISLFLVFIVGKIIAVMLQSLFNRASTGRSNKPHDLDRMIERQKDILRAKSGLIGQSSQAQAEATPSRSATETAYHNLILKGGDQDNAKKMLELFDHLQWGDGKLYAQVQQRLLQRWCIRCETQDVGHGLKYILAHDLLLKLNTKVLPSFDESMNLLELYLFLGHIGQAIDTGSSPMLDHQSHQTHYRVHSLVKAMDLVWASMLGKNEKEALALILKAGQMNKGKAASGCEALFLQLIIPKRKEDFLSTERILGKIREWAFVFDALTPMAPINGKKDLAGALRIFGLKKMSNLEEIKKIYKDLANRKHPDKLMAKGVPAQWLKVATENFTTIQMAYDILQDCAGTEKG
;
A
#
# COMPACT_ATOMS: atom_id res chain seq x y z
N MET A 1 12.27 52.24 -26.67
CA MET A 1 11.20 51.25 -26.42
C MET A 1 11.31 49.97 -27.27
N LEU A 2 11.72 50.01 -28.55
CA LEU A 2 11.80 48.80 -29.41
C LEU A 2 12.82 47.72 -29.00
N LYS A 3 13.94 48.07 -28.34
CA LYS A 3 14.97 47.08 -27.95
C LYS A 3 14.57 46.19 -26.77
N THR A 4 13.77 46.71 -25.83
CA THR A 4 13.35 45.97 -24.65
C THR A 4 12.34 44.89 -25.00
N GLU A 5 11.36 45.19 -25.86
CA GLU A 5 10.37 44.20 -26.34
C GLU A 5 11.02 43.03 -27.11
N LEU A 6 12.05 43.29 -27.91
CA LEU A 6 12.74 42.25 -28.68
C LEU A 6 13.45 41.25 -27.75
N ILE A 7 14.06 41.76 -26.69
CA ILE A 7 14.73 40.93 -25.67
C ILE A 7 13.69 40.13 -24.87
N THR A 8 12.57 40.73 -24.48
CA THR A 8 11.52 40.01 -23.74
C THR A 8 10.92 38.87 -24.58
N ARG A 9 10.66 39.11 -25.87
CA ARG A 9 10.16 38.07 -26.79
C ARG A 9 11.20 36.96 -27.02
N GLY A 10 12.48 37.29 -27.09
CA GLY A 10 13.57 36.32 -27.20
C GLY A 10 13.67 35.41 -25.97
N VAL A 11 13.57 35.98 -24.77
CA VAL A 11 13.62 35.21 -23.51
C VAL A 11 12.38 34.33 -23.35
N ILE A 12 11.18 34.83 -23.70
CA ILE A 12 9.94 34.04 -23.66
C ILE A 12 10.01 32.89 -24.67
N SER A 13 10.52 33.13 -25.89
CA SER A 13 10.73 32.10 -26.90
C SER A 13 11.68 31.01 -26.40
N LEU A 14 12.81 31.39 -25.79
CA LEU A 14 13.78 30.43 -25.25
C LEU A 14 13.16 29.60 -24.11
N PHE A 15 12.37 30.23 -23.25
CA PHE A 15 11.66 29.56 -22.16
C PHE A 15 10.61 28.58 -22.67
N LEU A 16 9.90 28.95 -23.73
CA LEU A 16 8.87 28.12 -24.36
C LEU A 16 9.50 26.91 -25.06
N VAL A 17 10.64 27.08 -25.74
CA VAL A 17 11.44 25.97 -26.31
C VAL A 17 11.94 25.03 -25.20
N PHE A 18 12.37 25.56 -24.06
CA PHE A 18 12.82 24.75 -22.93
C PHE A 18 11.68 23.94 -22.30
N ILE A 19 10.50 24.54 -22.12
CA ILE A 19 9.31 23.86 -21.59
C ILE A 19 8.84 22.77 -22.56
N VAL A 20 8.74 23.09 -23.86
CA VAL A 20 8.35 22.13 -24.89
C VAL A 20 9.38 20.99 -24.99
N GLY A 21 10.67 21.29 -24.92
CA GLY A 21 11.74 20.29 -24.87
C GLY A 21 11.61 19.35 -23.67
N LYS A 22 11.26 19.85 -22.49
CA LYS A 22 11.01 19.02 -21.30
C LYS A 22 9.78 18.12 -21.44
N ILE A 23 8.70 18.63 -22.02
CA ILE A 23 7.47 17.86 -22.24
C ILE A 23 7.73 16.76 -23.29
N ILE A 24 8.41 17.09 -24.38
CA ILE A 24 8.79 16.14 -25.42
C ILE A 24 9.78 15.10 -24.88
N ALA A 25 10.73 15.47 -24.01
CA ALA A 25 11.63 14.52 -23.37
C ALA A 25 10.89 13.51 -22.48
N VAL A 26 9.92 13.97 -21.68
CA VAL A 26 9.07 13.08 -20.86
C VAL A 26 8.17 12.19 -21.72
N MET A 27 7.66 12.72 -22.84
CA MET A 27 6.83 11.96 -23.77
C MET A 27 7.65 10.95 -24.60
N LEU A 28 8.88 11.30 -25.00
CA LEU A 28 9.83 10.38 -25.63
C LEU A 28 10.30 9.31 -24.66
N GLN A 29 10.51 9.64 -23.39
CA GLN A 29 10.86 8.68 -22.35
C GLN A 29 9.70 7.71 -22.05
N SER A 30 8.45 8.20 -22.08
CA SER A 30 7.28 7.32 -21.94
C SER A 30 7.03 6.46 -23.19
N LEU A 31 7.30 6.98 -24.40
CA LEU A 31 7.26 6.21 -25.65
C LEU A 31 8.40 5.18 -25.73
N PHE A 32 9.61 5.52 -25.27
CA PHE A 32 10.76 4.61 -25.22
C PHE A 32 10.53 3.50 -24.19
N ASN A 33 9.93 3.80 -23.04
CA ASN A 33 9.52 2.80 -22.05
C ASN A 33 8.34 1.93 -22.52
N ARG A 34 7.47 2.44 -23.40
CA ARG A 34 6.42 1.64 -24.07
C ARG A 34 6.97 0.77 -25.19
N ALA A 35 7.97 1.26 -25.93
CA ALA A 35 8.66 0.49 -26.96
C ALA A 35 9.55 -0.62 -26.37
N SER A 36 10.04 -0.45 -25.13
CA SER A 36 10.82 -1.46 -24.41
C SER A 36 9.99 -2.50 -23.66
N THR A 37 8.66 -2.38 -23.62
CA THR A 37 7.75 -3.33 -22.94
C THR A 37 6.84 -4.11 -23.90
N GLY A 38 7.11 -4.04 -25.20
CA GLY A 38 6.40 -4.80 -26.23
C GLY A 38 7.34 -5.62 -27.12
N ARG A 39 8.11 -6.56 -26.57
CA ARG A 39 8.70 -7.64 -27.38
C ARG A 39 7.98 -8.95 -27.07
N SER A 40 7.06 -9.24 -27.99
CA SER A 40 6.54 -10.57 -28.32
C SER A 40 7.60 -11.67 -28.12
N ASN A 41 7.24 -12.70 -27.33
CA ASN A 41 7.93 -13.98 -27.27
C ASN A 41 8.14 -14.51 -28.70
N LYS A 42 9.35 -14.35 -29.23
CA LYS A 42 9.81 -15.07 -30.40
C LYS A 42 10.57 -16.32 -29.94
N PRO A 43 10.47 -17.45 -30.66
CA PRO A 43 11.12 -18.71 -30.30
C PRO A 43 12.66 -18.63 -30.14
N HIS A 44 13.28 -17.56 -30.64
CA HIS A 44 14.73 -17.36 -30.57
C HIS A 44 15.29 -16.99 -29.17
N ASP A 45 14.45 -16.55 -28.22
CA ASP A 45 14.89 -16.29 -26.82
C ASP A 45 14.87 -17.57 -25.97
N LEU A 46 13.94 -18.49 -26.25
CA LEU A 46 13.89 -19.81 -25.62
C LEU A 46 15.16 -20.61 -25.94
N ASP A 47 15.61 -20.58 -27.19
CA ASP A 47 16.84 -21.28 -27.59
C ASP A 47 18.07 -20.74 -26.87
N ARG A 48 18.20 -19.40 -26.72
CA ARG A 48 19.29 -18.79 -25.95
C ARG A 48 19.23 -19.11 -24.47
N MET A 49 18.03 -19.18 -23.89
CA MET A 49 17.82 -19.58 -22.50
C MET A 49 18.14 -21.06 -22.27
N ILE A 50 17.76 -21.92 -23.21
CA ILE A 50 18.07 -23.36 -23.22
C ILE A 50 19.58 -23.56 -23.36
N GLU A 51 20.24 -22.81 -24.23
CA GLU A 51 21.69 -22.89 -24.46
C GLU A 51 22.47 -22.43 -23.21
N ARG A 52 22.04 -21.32 -22.59
CA ARG A 52 22.60 -20.84 -21.31
C ARG A 52 22.38 -21.83 -20.16
N GLN A 53 21.24 -22.51 -20.11
CA GLN A 53 20.99 -23.58 -19.13
C GLN A 53 21.82 -24.83 -19.41
N LYS A 54 21.98 -25.22 -20.68
CA LYS A 54 22.84 -26.35 -21.07
C LYS A 54 24.29 -26.11 -20.66
N ASP A 55 24.78 -24.88 -20.79
CA ASP A 55 26.14 -24.53 -20.38
C ASP A 55 26.32 -24.55 -18.86
N ILE A 56 25.32 -24.11 -18.09
CA ILE A 56 25.30 -24.23 -16.62
C ILE A 56 25.27 -25.71 -16.19
N LEU A 57 24.48 -26.55 -16.86
CA LEU A 57 24.41 -27.98 -16.56
C LEU A 57 25.68 -28.73 -16.96
N ARG A 58 26.33 -28.35 -18.07
CA ARG A 58 27.65 -28.87 -18.49
C ARG A 58 28.75 -28.49 -17.48
N ALA A 59 28.72 -27.27 -16.96
CA ALA A 59 29.62 -26.84 -15.89
C ALA A 59 29.39 -27.62 -14.58
N LYS A 60 28.14 -28.03 -14.31
CA LYS A 60 27.77 -28.79 -13.11
C LYS A 60 27.95 -30.31 -13.24
N SER A 61 27.96 -30.85 -14.47
CA SER A 61 28.15 -32.28 -14.76
C SER A 61 29.61 -32.71 -14.96
N GLY A 62 30.56 -31.77 -14.90
CA GLY A 62 32.00 -32.04 -14.98
C GLY A 62 32.54 -32.68 -13.69
N LEU A 63 32.39 -33.99 -13.54
CA LEU A 63 33.11 -34.78 -12.54
C LEU A 63 34.47 -35.24 -13.11
N ILE A 64 35.53 -34.92 -12.34
CA ILE A 64 36.85 -35.58 -12.30
C ILE A 64 37.78 -35.33 -13.51
N GLY A 65 38.73 -34.42 -13.33
CA GLY A 65 39.89 -34.27 -14.20
C GLY A 65 40.73 -33.06 -13.82
N GLN A 66 41.89 -33.29 -13.21
CA GLN A 66 42.87 -32.27 -12.83
C GLN A 66 43.30 -31.42 -14.03
N SER A 67 43.34 -30.09 -13.88
CA SER A 67 44.52 -29.28 -14.18
C SER A 67 44.27 -27.81 -13.82
N SER A 68 45.29 -27.24 -13.20
CA SER A 68 45.40 -25.86 -12.77
C SER A 68 45.46 -24.91 -13.96
N GLN A 69 44.95 -23.69 -13.74
CA GLN A 69 45.05 -22.49 -14.59
C GLN A 69 44.12 -22.42 -15.82
N ALA A 70 42.92 -21.88 -15.62
CA ALA A 70 42.26 -21.01 -16.61
C ALA A 70 41.18 -20.17 -15.94
N GLN A 71 41.41 -18.85 -15.96
CA GLN A 71 40.44 -17.76 -16.07
C GLN A 71 39.13 -17.82 -15.24
N ALA A 72 39.05 -16.88 -14.29
CA ALA A 72 37.81 -16.43 -13.68
C ALA A 72 36.86 -15.88 -14.75
N GLU A 73 36.00 -16.74 -15.28
CA GLU A 73 34.84 -16.32 -16.08
C GLU A 73 33.68 -15.97 -15.14
N ALA A 74 33.15 -14.76 -15.36
CA ALA A 74 32.24 -14.06 -14.47
C ALA A 74 30.95 -14.86 -14.17
N THR A 75 30.84 -15.35 -12.94
CA THR A 75 29.56 -15.68 -12.31
C THR A 75 28.64 -14.45 -12.39
N PRO A 76 27.33 -14.60 -12.67
CA PRO A 76 26.41 -13.46 -12.68
C PRO A 76 26.54 -12.73 -11.34
N SER A 77 26.73 -11.41 -11.40
CA SER A 77 27.00 -10.54 -10.24
C SER A 77 26.00 -10.82 -9.11
N ARG A 78 26.39 -11.68 -8.17
CA ARG A 78 25.60 -11.97 -6.97
C ARG A 78 25.49 -10.70 -6.14
N SER A 79 24.31 -10.41 -5.60
CA SER A 79 24.15 -9.24 -4.72
C SER A 79 25.05 -9.38 -3.48
N ALA A 80 25.38 -8.26 -2.82
CA ALA A 80 26.17 -8.34 -1.58
C ALA A 80 25.41 -9.15 -0.51
N THR A 81 24.08 -9.08 -0.56
CA THR A 81 23.15 -9.87 0.26
C THR A 81 23.30 -11.38 0.02
N GLU A 82 23.25 -11.83 -1.25
CA GLU A 82 23.46 -13.25 -1.60
C GLU A 82 24.83 -13.75 -1.14
N THR A 83 25.87 -12.93 -1.34
CA THR A 83 27.23 -13.22 -0.91
C THR A 83 27.32 -13.36 0.62
N ALA A 84 26.61 -12.53 1.38
CA ALA A 84 26.58 -12.59 2.83
C ALA A 84 25.96 -13.89 3.38
N TYR A 85 24.86 -14.36 2.78
CA TYR A 85 24.23 -15.63 3.15
C TYR A 85 25.09 -16.85 2.76
N HIS A 86 25.74 -16.83 1.59
CA HIS A 86 26.72 -17.86 1.24
C HIS A 86 27.87 -17.94 2.26
N ASN A 87 28.40 -16.78 2.68
CA ASN A 87 29.45 -16.72 3.69
C ASN A 87 29.01 -17.22 5.07
N LEU A 88 27.73 -17.07 5.41
CA LEU A 88 27.18 -17.58 6.67
C LEU A 88 27.19 -19.12 6.71
N ILE A 89 26.91 -19.78 5.59
CA ILE A 89 27.01 -21.25 5.47
C ILE A 89 28.45 -21.71 5.70
N LEU A 90 29.42 -21.04 5.04
CA LEU A 90 30.85 -21.38 5.14
C LEU A 90 31.41 -21.18 6.56
N LYS A 91 30.89 -20.20 7.31
CA LYS A 91 31.30 -19.91 8.69
C LYS A 91 30.63 -20.79 9.74
N GLY A 92 29.78 -21.74 9.34
CA GLY A 92 29.09 -22.64 10.28
C GLY A 92 28.01 -21.97 11.14
N GLY A 93 27.43 -20.86 10.67
CA GLY A 93 26.30 -20.20 11.33
C GLY A 93 24.98 -20.96 11.16
N ASP A 94 23.85 -20.26 11.25
CA ASP A 94 22.52 -20.82 10.98
C ASP A 94 22.36 -21.26 9.50
N GLN A 95 22.79 -22.49 9.22
CA GLN A 95 22.83 -23.06 7.89
C GLN A 95 21.44 -23.33 7.32
N ASP A 96 20.44 -23.61 8.17
CA ASP A 96 19.07 -23.85 7.70
C ASP A 96 18.45 -22.56 7.18
N ASN A 97 18.60 -21.46 7.93
CA ASN A 97 18.15 -20.15 7.50
C ASN A 97 18.83 -19.69 6.19
N ALA A 98 20.15 -19.82 6.12
CA ALA A 98 20.88 -19.40 4.92
C ALA A 98 20.57 -20.27 3.69
N LYS A 99 20.33 -21.58 3.85
CA LYS A 99 19.89 -22.45 2.74
C LYS A 99 18.53 -22.02 2.21
N LYS A 100 17.55 -21.75 3.09
CA LYS A 100 16.22 -21.27 2.70
C LYS A 100 16.27 -19.92 1.97
N MET A 101 17.11 -19.00 2.43
CA MET A 101 17.31 -17.69 1.80
C MET A 101 17.98 -17.80 0.43
N LEU A 102 19.00 -18.64 0.29
CA LEU A 102 19.64 -18.87 -1.01
C LEU A 102 18.70 -19.57 -1.99
N GLU A 103 17.91 -20.54 -1.53
CA GLU A 103 16.88 -21.18 -2.35
C GLU A 103 15.85 -20.14 -2.85
N LEU A 104 15.41 -19.21 -1.99
CA LEU A 104 14.54 -18.10 -2.37
C LEU A 104 15.17 -17.24 -3.48
N PHE A 105 16.46 -16.92 -3.36
CA PHE A 105 17.17 -16.11 -4.36
C PHE A 105 17.41 -16.86 -5.66
N ASP A 106 17.67 -18.17 -5.61
CA ASP A 106 17.80 -19.01 -6.80
C ASP A 106 16.46 -19.10 -7.55
N HIS A 107 15.33 -19.25 -6.85
CA HIS A 107 13.99 -19.26 -7.46
C HIS A 107 13.62 -17.91 -8.11
N LEU A 108 14.23 -16.79 -7.69
CA LEU A 108 14.12 -15.49 -8.39
C LEU A 108 14.59 -15.54 -9.84
N GLN A 109 15.59 -16.39 -10.13
CA GLN A 109 16.13 -16.51 -11.48
C GLN A 109 15.16 -17.25 -12.42
N TRP A 110 14.27 -18.07 -11.86
CA TRP A 110 13.38 -18.97 -12.62
C TRP A 110 11.90 -18.58 -12.57
N GLY A 111 11.50 -17.70 -11.63
CA GLY A 111 10.13 -17.20 -11.54
C GLY A 111 9.11 -18.28 -11.15
N ASP A 112 9.57 -19.37 -10.55
CA ASP A 112 8.75 -20.49 -10.10
C ASP A 112 9.31 -21.01 -8.78
N GLY A 113 8.43 -21.40 -7.85
CA GLY A 113 8.85 -21.91 -6.55
C GLY A 113 7.73 -21.94 -5.52
N LYS A 114 7.73 -22.99 -4.69
CA LYS A 114 6.83 -23.15 -3.53
C LYS A 114 6.84 -21.93 -2.60
N LEU A 115 7.94 -21.19 -2.55
CA LEU A 115 8.12 -20.01 -1.71
C LEU A 115 7.33 -18.78 -2.21
N TYR A 116 7.17 -18.62 -3.53
CA TYR A 116 6.33 -17.56 -4.10
C TYR A 116 4.87 -17.77 -3.71
N ALA A 117 4.42 -19.03 -3.82
CA ALA A 117 3.08 -19.43 -3.39
C ALA A 117 2.87 -19.19 -1.89
N GLN A 118 3.89 -19.39 -1.05
CA GLN A 118 3.81 -19.07 0.38
C GLN A 118 3.61 -17.57 0.62
N VAL A 119 4.36 -16.70 -0.05
CA VAL A 119 4.19 -15.23 0.08
C VAL A 119 2.81 -14.80 -0.40
N GLN A 120 2.38 -15.30 -1.55
CA GLN A 120 1.04 -15.06 -2.10
C GLN A 120 -0.06 -15.49 -1.13
N GLN A 121 0.06 -16.69 -0.54
CA GLN A 121 -0.89 -17.18 0.46
C GLN A 121 -0.88 -16.32 1.73
N ARG A 122 0.29 -15.93 2.23
CA ARG A 122 0.40 -15.05 3.41
C ARG A 122 -0.28 -13.70 3.16
N LEU A 123 -0.04 -13.09 1.99
CA LEU A 123 -0.70 -11.83 1.62
C LEU A 123 -2.21 -11.98 1.44
N LEU A 124 -2.66 -13.08 0.83
CA LEU A 124 -4.07 -13.35 0.63
C LEU A 124 -4.80 -13.62 1.95
N GLN A 125 -4.23 -14.45 2.83
CA GLN A 125 -4.84 -14.81 4.11
C GLN A 125 -4.87 -13.64 5.08
N ARG A 126 -3.79 -12.86 5.16
CA ARG A 126 -3.69 -11.74 6.11
C ARG A 126 -4.41 -10.50 5.60
N TRP A 127 -4.32 -10.22 4.29
CA TRP A 127 -4.72 -8.92 3.74
C TRP A 127 -5.75 -9.00 2.61
N CYS A 128 -6.12 -10.21 2.17
CA CYS A 128 -6.95 -10.40 0.97
C CYS A 128 -6.38 -9.74 -0.29
N ILE A 129 -5.05 -9.61 -0.31
CA ILE A 129 -4.31 -9.12 -1.46
C ILE A 129 -3.97 -10.31 -2.36
N ARG A 130 -4.37 -10.22 -3.63
CA ARG A 130 -3.92 -11.15 -4.67
C ARG A 130 -2.73 -10.51 -5.35
N CYS A 131 -1.57 -11.16 -5.29
CA CYS A 131 -0.40 -10.73 -6.05
C CYS A 131 -0.01 -11.81 -7.06
N GLU A 132 0.47 -11.36 -8.21
CA GLU A 132 1.00 -12.24 -9.24
C GLU A 132 2.43 -12.63 -8.89
N THR A 133 2.92 -13.70 -9.52
CA THR A 133 4.31 -14.15 -9.35
C THR A 133 5.30 -13.06 -9.76
N GLN A 134 4.91 -12.23 -10.73
CA GLN A 134 5.68 -11.08 -11.19
C GLN A 134 5.87 -10.03 -10.09
N ASP A 135 4.82 -9.74 -9.31
CA ASP A 135 4.89 -8.76 -8.21
C ASP A 135 5.90 -9.19 -7.15
N VAL A 136 5.83 -10.47 -6.74
CA VAL A 136 6.77 -11.06 -5.76
C VAL A 136 8.20 -11.00 -6.29
N GLY A 137 8.39 -11.36 -7.56
CA GLY A 137 9.71 -11.33 -8.21
C GLY A 137 10.27 -9.90 -8.30
N HIS A 138 9.43 -8.92 -8.61
CA HIS A 138 9.81 -7.51 -8.64
C HIS A 138 10.22 -7.01 -7.24
N GLY A 139 9.42 -7.30 -6.22
CA GLY A 139 9.74 -6.90 -4.84
C GLY A 139 11.02 -7.52 -4.32
N LEU A 140 11.24 -8.81 -4.59
CA LEU A 140 12.45 -9.49 -4.17
C LEU A 140 13.69 -9.00 -4.95
N LYS A 141 13.57 -8.76 -6.27
CA LYS A 141 14.62 -8.09 -7.07
C LYS A 141 14.96 -6.71 -6.49
N TYR A 142 13.96 -5.92 -6.12
CA TYR A 142 14.16 -4.60 -5.54
C TYR A 142 14.91 -4.67 -4.21
N ILE A 143 14.53 -5.59 -3.32
CA ILE A 143 15.19 -5.82 -2.03
C ILE A 143 16.66 -6.20 -2.20
N LEU A 144 16.95 -7.10 -3.14
CA LEU A 144 18.31 -7.57 -3.44
C LEU A 144 19.17 -6.50 -4.11
N ALA A 145 18.62 -5.79 -5.10
CA ALA A 145 19.34 -4.75 -5.84
C ALA A 145 19.79 -3.58 -4.94
N HIS A 146 19.06 -3.32 -3.86
CA HIS A 146 19.39 -2.28 -2.89
C HIS A 146 20.08 -2.80 -1.62
N ASP A 147 20.38 -4.10 -1.55
CA ASP A 147 20.95 -4.79 -0.39
C ASP A 147 20.23 -4.48 0.94
N LEU A 148 18.89 -4.43 0.89
CA LEU A 148 18.11 -3.95 2.04
C LEU A 148 18.22 -4.85 3.27
N LEU A 149 18.38 -6.16 3.06
CA LEU A 149 18.58 -7.12 4.15
C LEU A 149 19.86 -6.87 4.95
N LEU A 150 20.88 -6.26 4.33
CA LEU A 150 22.13 -5.87 4.99
C LEU A 150 22.01 -4.52 5.72
N LYS A 151 21.06 -3.68 5.30
CA LYS A 151 20.84 -2.34 5.85
C LYS A 151 19.87 -2.31 7.02
N LEU A 152 19.23 -3.44 7.33
CA LEU A 152 18.46 -3.60 8.55
C LEU A 152 19.37 -3.33 9.75
N ASN A 153 18.88 -2.61 10.75
CA ASN A 153 19.63 -2.26 11.96
C ASN A 153 19.75 -3.47 12.92
N THR A 154 20.24 -4.59 12.38
CA THR A 154 20.43 -5.86 13.07
C THR A 154 21.90 -6.25 12.95
N LYS A 155 22.50 -6.67 14.07
CA LYS A 155 23.89 -7.19 14.09
C LYS A 155 24.03 -8.54 13.38
N VAL A 156 22.90 -9.19 13.07
CA VAL A 156 22.80 -10.51 12.47
C VAL A 156 21.97 -10.37 11.20
N LEU A 157 22.28 -11.19 10.19
CA LEU A 157 21.48 -11.30 8.98
C LEU A 157 20.03 -11.70 9.34
N PRO A 158 19.02 -11.13 8.66
CA PRO A 158 17.64 -11.44 8.97
C PRO A 158 17.34 -12.92 8.74
N SER A 159 16.44 -13.44 9.55
CA SER A 159 15.84 -14.76 9.34
C SER A 159 15.00 -14.78 8.07
N PHE A 160 14.66 -15.99 7.63
CA PHE A 160 13.77 -16.21 6.51
C PHE A 160 12.42 -15.53 6.74
N ASP A 161 11.85 -15.66 7.95
CA ASP A 161 10.57 -15.01 8.27
C ASP A 161 10.68 -13.48 8.29
N GLU A 162 11.75 -12.91 8.85
CA GLU A 162 11.97 -11.46 8.82
C GLU A 162 12.11 -10.93 7.38
N SER A 163 12.80 -11.68 6.53
CA SER A 163 12.96 -11.35 5.10
C SER A 163 11.63 -11.45 4.35
N MET A 164 10.80 -12.46 4.68
CA MET A 164 9.44 -12.59 4.14
C MET A 164 8.53 -11.45 4.60
N ASN A 165 8.59 -11.06 5.88
CA ASN A 165 7.82 -9.93 6.39
C ASN A 165 8.22 -8.61 5.72
N LEU A 166 9.50 -8.45 5.37
CA LEU A 166 9.97 -7.29 4.60
C LEU A 166 9.39 -7.25 3.19
N LEU A 167 9.38 -8.40 2.51
CA LEU A 167 8.78 -8.56 1.19
C LEU A 167 7.26 -8.34 1.23
N GLU A 168 6.58 -8.89 2.24
CA GLU A 168 5.16 -8.62 2.49
C GLU A 168 4.89 -7.13 2.64
N LEU A 169 5.71 -6.42 3.42
CA LEU A 169 5.57 -4.98 3.61
C LEU A 169 5.74 -4.21 2.30
N TYR A 170 6.73 -4.58 1.46
CA TYR A 170 6.93 -3.97 0.14
C TYR A 170 5.67 -4.11 -0.72
N LEU A 171 5.19 -5.34 -0.87
CA LEU A 171 4.05 -5.67 -1.71
C LEU A 171 2.78 -5.00 -1.18
N PHE A 172 2.59 -5.03 0.13
CA PHE A 172 1.48 -4.35 0.80
C PHE A 172 1.45 -2.86 0.51
N LEU A 173 2.59 -2.15 0.62
CA LEU A 173 2.67 -0.72 0.31
C LEU A 173 2.36 -0.45 -1.17
N GLY A 174 2.80 -1.32 -2.08
CA GLY A 174 2.47 -1.22 -3.50
C GLY A 174 0.97 -1.28 -3.75
N HIS A 175 0.29 -2.27 -3.14
CA HIS A 175 -1.16 -2.41 -3.24
C HIS A 175 -1.94 -1.29 -2.54
N ILE A 176 -1.44 -0.78 -1.41
CA ILE A 176 -2.01 0.42 -0.78
C ILE A 176 -1.92 1.62 -1.73
N GLY A 177 -0.76 1.85 -2.33
CA GLY A 177 -0.55 2.95 -3.26
C GLY A 177 -1.49 2.86 -4.46
N GLN A 178 -1.61 1.67 -5.05
CA GLN A 178 -2.58 1.40 -6.12
C GLN A 178 -4.02 1.65 -5.67
N ALA A 179 -4.41 1.16 -4.48
CA ALA A 179 -5.75 1.34 -3.95
C ALA A 179 -6.10 2.82 -3.68
N ILE A 180 -5.13 3.64 -3.28
CA ILE A 180 -5.29 5.10 -3.15
C ILE A 180 -5.49 5.74 -4.54
N ASP A 181 -4.70 5.32 -5.53
CA ASP A 181 -4.73 5.88 -6.88
C ASP A 181 -6.01 5.53 -7.64
N THR A 182 -6.45 4.28 -7.57
CA THR A 182 -7.65 3.77 -8.25
C THR A 182 -8.94 4.04 -7.46
N GLY A 183 -8.86 4.08 -6.14
CA GLY A 183 -10.02 4.15 -5.24
C GLY A 183 -10.80 2.82 -5.12
N SER A 184 -10.30 1.72 -5.70
CA SER A 184 -10.96 0.41 -5.68
C SER A 184 -9.94 -0.72 -5.65
N SER A 185 -10.17 -1.71 -4.78
CA SER A 185 -9.34 -2.92 -4.68
C SER A 185 -10.13 -4.01 -3.96
N PRO A 186 -9.93 -5.31 -4.29
CA PRO A 186 -10.52 -6.41 -3.52
C PRO A 186 -10.21 -6.34 -2.01
N MET A 187 -9.05 -5.82 -1.65
CA MET A 187 -8.67 -5.57 -0.25
C MET A 187 -9.60 -4.53 0.39
N LEU A 188 -9.93 -3.44 -0.31
CA LEU A 188 -10.82 -2.39 0.19
C LEU A 188 -12.23 -2.92 0.40
N ASP A 189 -12.75 -3.72 -0.54
CA ASP A 189 -14.07 -4.33 -0.42
C ASP A 189 -14.12 -5.28 0.78
N HIS A 190 -13.11 -6.12 0.92
CA HIS A 190 -13.02 -7.02 2.06
C HIS A 190 -12.92 -6.27 3.41
N GLN A 191 -12.05 -5.27 3.51
CA GLN A 191 -11.94 -4.45 4.72
C GLN A 191 -13.23 -3.67 5.00
N SER A 192 -13.94 -3.20 3.96
CA SER A 192 -15.23 -2.55 4.09
C SER A 192 -16.26 -3.48 4.74
N HIS A 193 -16.33 -4.74 4.29
CA HIS A 193 -17.20 -5.75 4.88
C HIS A 193 -16.82 -6.11 6.31
N GLN A 194 -15.53 -6.27 6.62
CA GLN A 194 -15.06 -6.62 7.97
C GLN A 194 -15.26 -5.49 8.99
N THR A 195 -15.05 -4.25 8.59
CA THR A 195 -15.04 -3.08 9.50
C THR A 195 -16.35 -2.29 9.47
N HIS A 196 -17.24 -2.59 8.53
CA HIS A 196 -18.46 -1.83 8.22
C HIS A 196 -18.21 -0.36 7.82
N TYR A 197 -16.96 0.01 7.51
CA TYR A 197 -16.65 1.33 6.97
C TYR A 197 -16.84 1.36 5.45
N ARG A 198 -17.28 2.51 4.93
CA ARG A 198 -17.41 2.72 3.48
C ARG A 198 -16.03 2.70 2.81
N VAL A 199 -15.94 2.16 1.60
CA VAL A 199 -14.70 2.11 0.81
C VAL A 199 -14.05 3.50 0.68
N HIS A 200 -14.84 4.54 0.41
CA HIS A 200 -14.33 5.92 0.32
C HIS A 200 -13.65 6.41 1.62
N SER A 201 -14.17 6.03 2.78
CA SER A 201 -13.60 6.37 4.08
C SER A 201 -12.27 5.66 4.30
N LEU A 202 -12.17 4.39 3.88
CA LEU A 202 -10.94 3.61 3.91
C LEU A 202 -9.88 4.21 2.98
N VAL A 203 -10.24 4.58 1.76
CA VAL A 203 -9.32 5.20 0.79
C VAL A 203 -8.75 6.52 1.33
N LYS A 204 -9.59 7.37 1.93
CA LYS A 204 -9.13 8.63 2.58
C LYS A 204 -8.21 8.37 3.77
N ALA A 205 -8.52 7.35 4.58
CA ALA A 205 -7.67 6.95 5.69
C ALA A 205 -6.31 6.45 5.21
N MET A 206 -6.28 5.63 4.16
CA MET A 206 -5.04 5.16 3.53
C MET A 206 -4.22 6.33 2.99
N ASP A 207 -4.85 7.28 2.31
CA ASP A 207 -4.20 8.48 1.78
C ASP A 207 -3.59 9.36 2.89
N LEU A 208 -4.28 9.47 4.05
CA LEU A 208 -3.76 10.18 5.21
C LEU A 208 -2.58 9.47 5.85
N VAL A 209 -2.69 8.15 6.06
CA VAL A 209 -1.60 7.35 6.63
C VAL A 209 -0.40 7.36 5.69
N TRP A 210 -0.63 7.29 4.37
CA TRP A 210 0.42 7.45 3.35
C TRP A 210 1.12 8.80 3.46
N ALA A 211 0.37 9.90 3.57
CA ALA A 211 0.94 11.22 3.76
C ALA A 211 1.73 11.37 5.07
N SER A 212 1.24 10.76 6.17
CA SER A 212 1.94 10.72 7.46
C SER A 212 3.26 9.97 7.36
N MET A 213 3.29 8.84 6.64
CA MET A 213 4.53 8.08 6.37
C MET A 213 5.55 8.88 5.54
N LEU A 214 5.11 9.80 4.68
CA LEU A 214 5.98 10.75 3.96
C LEU A 214 6.45 11.93 4.82
N GLY A 215 6.16 11.93 6.12
CA GLY A 215 6.58 12.97 7.07
C GLY A 215 5.68 14.20 7.12
N LYS A 216 4.49 14.18 6.49
CA LYS A 216 3.54 15.28 6.64
C LYS A 216 2.85 15.23 8.00
N ASN A 217 2.52 16.40 8.55
CA ASN A 217 1.74 16.50 9.77
C ASN A 217 0.33 15.93 9.55
N GLU A 218 -0.12 15.02 10.43
CA GLU A 218 -1.41 14.34 10.31
C GLU A 218 -2.60 15.33 10.30
N LYS A 219 -2.54 16.41 11.09
CA LYS A 219 -3.62 17.42 11.15
C LYS A 219 -3.72 18.21 9.85
N GLU A 220 -2.58 18.57 9.27
CA GLU A 220 -2.52 19.28 7.99
C GLU A 220 -2.99 18.37 6.85
N ALA A 221 -2.50 17.12 6.83
CA ALA A 221 -2.93 16.10 5.88
C ALA A 221 -4.44 15.85 5.96
N LEU A 222 -5.00 15.75 7.16
CA LEU A 222 -6.44 15.63 7.40
C LEU A 222 -7.20 16.81 6.79
N ALA A 223 -6.79 18.04 7.10
CA ALA A 223 -7.46 19.23 6.59
C ALA A 223 -7.44 19.30 5.06
N LEU A 224 -6.34 18.89 4.44
CA LEU A 224 -6.18 18.83 2.98
C LEU A 224 -7.06 17.74 2.35
N ILE A 225 -7.08 16.53 2.90
CA ILE A 225 -7.92 15.43 2.39
C ILE A 225 -9.40 15.75 2.51
N LEU A 226 -9.81 16.37 3.62
CA LEU A 226 -11.20 16.79 3.78
C LEU A 226 -11.61 17.82 2.73
N LYS A 227 -10.72 18.76 2.36
CA LYS A 227 -10.97 19.76 1.30
C LYS A 227 -10.91 19.18 -0.11
N ALA A 228 -9.88 18.39 -0.42
CA ALA A 228 -9.57 17.93 -1.78
C ALA A 228 -10.19 16.56 -2.12
N GLY A 229 -10.73 15.85 -1.13
CA GLY A 229 -11.21 14.49 -1.27
C GLY A 229 -10.09 13.46 -1.22
N GLN A 230 -9.01 13.65 -1.99
CA GLN A 230 -7.80 12.83 -2.00
C GLN A 230 -6.58 13.69 -2.37
N MET A 231 -5.46 13.49 -1.67
CA MET A 231 -4.18 14.17 -1.91
C MET A 231 -3.27 13.43 -2.88
N ASN A 232 -3.09 12.12 -2.70
CA ASN A 232 -2.08 11.37 -3.45
C ASN A 232 -2.62 10.66 -4.70
N LYS A 233 -3.84 11.00 -5.16
CA LYS A 233 -4.49 10.35 -6.29
C LYS A 233 -3.61 10.36 -7.55
N GLY A 234 -3.28 9.16 -8.04
CA GLY A 234 -2.46 8.93 -9.24
C GLY A 234 -0.95 9.11 -9.02
N LYS A 235 -0.50 9.25 -7.77
CA LYS A 235 0.91 9.48 -7.40
C LYS A 235 1.39 8.53 -6.30
N ALA A 236 0.48 7.84 -5.61
CA ALA A 236 0.85 7.00 -4.47
C ALA A 236 1.63 5.76 -4.93
N ALA A 237 1.16 5.05 -5.96
CA ALA A 237 1.84 3.84 -6.45
C ALA A 237 3.28 4.12 -6.90
N SER A 238 3.53 5.24 -7.58
CA SER A 238 4.87 5.64 -8.00
C SER A 238 5.81 6.03 -6.84
N GLY A 239 5.27 6.33 -5.67
CA GLY A 239 6.04 6.69 -4.47
C GLY A 239 6.38 5.51 -3.56
N CYS A 240 5.93 4.29 -3.88
CA CYS A 240 6.06 3.13 -3.01
C CYS A 240 7.52 2.79 -2.67
N GLU A 241 8.40 2.78 -3.67
CA GLU A 241 9.82 2.46 -3.49
C GLU A 241 10.53 3.45 -2.56
N ALA A 242 10.29 4.75 -2.76
CA ALA A 242 10.85 5.80 -1.92
C ALA A 242 10.34 5.71 -0.46
N LEU A 243 9.05 5.45 -0.28
CA LEU A 243 8.43 5.30 1.03
C LEU A 243 8.94 4.04 1.74
N PHE A 244 9.09 2.93 1.02
CA PHE A 244 9.63 1.69 1.56
C PHE A 244 11.06 1.84 2.08
N LEU A 245 11.93 2.53 1.33
CA LEU A 245 13.29 2.84 1.78
C LEU A 245 13.30 3.69 3.06
N GLN A 246 12.38 4.65 3.19
CA GLN A 246 12.25 5.47 4.40
C GLN A 246 11.82 4.65 5.62
N LEU A 247 10.95 3.65 5.44
CA LEU A 247 10.46 2.81 6.53
C LEU A 247 11.47 1.74 6.98
N ILE A 248 12.32 1.24 6.07
CA ILE A 248 13.27 0.16 6.33
C ILE A 248 14.56 0.61 6.99
N ILE A 249 14.91 1.89 6.85
CA ILE A 249 16.05 2.49 7.53
C ILE A 249 15.49 3.29 8.72
N PRO A 250 14.98 2.64 9.78
CA PRO A 250 14.39 3.37 10.87
C PRO A 250 15.50 4.06 11.66
N LYS A 251 15.25 5.31 12.07
CA LYS A 251 16.15 6.01 13.00
C LYS A 251 16.17 5.35 14.39
N ARG A 252 15.12 4.60 14.77
CA ARG A 252 15.01 3.81 16.01
C ARG A 252 14.30 2.47 15.77
N LYS A 253 14.65 1.38 16.48
CA LYS A 253 13.98 0.07 16.34
C LYS A 253 12.44 0.10 16.50
N GLU A 254 11.94 1.03 17.31
CA GLU A 254 10.50 1.24 17.57
C GLU A 254 9.75 1.88 16.38
N ASP A 255 10.48 2.45 15.41
CA ASP A 255 9.93 3.11 14.23
C ASP A 255 9.63 2.12 13.08
N PHE A 256 9.95 0.82 13.24
CA PHE A 256 9.55 -0.18 12.26
C PHE A 256 8.02 -0.29 12.25
N LEU A 257 7.39 0.22 11.19
CA LEU A 257 5.96 0.05 10.96
C LEU A 257 5.72 -1.33 10.37
N SER A 258 5.25 -2.25 11.21
CA SER A 258 4.66 -3.49 10.72
C SER A 258 3.36 -3.19 9.97
N THR A 259 3.00 -4.07 9.05
CA THR A 259 1.75 -4.02 8.29
C THR A 259 0.53 -3.88 9.21
N GLU A 260 0.52 -4.58 10.36
CA GLU A 260 -0.52 -4.49 11.38
C GLU A 260 -0.65 -3.08 11.98
N ARG A 261 0.48 -2.41 12.27
CA ARG A 261 0.46 -1.03 12.80
C ARG A 261 -0.10 -0.05 11.77
N ILE A 262 0.26 -0.22 10.50
CA ILE A 262 -0.26 0.60 9.40
C ILE A 262 -1.78 0.43 9.30
N LEU A 263 -2.27 -0.81 9.35
CA LEU A 263 -3.71 -1.08 9.30
C LEU A 263 -4.47 -0.60 10.53
N GLY A 264 -3.88 -0.72 11.72
CA GLY A 264 -4.44 -0.13 12.94
C GLY A 264 -4.70 1.37 12.75
N LYS A 265 -3.71 2.09 12.23
CA LYS A 265 -3.85 3.52 11.91
C LYS A 265 -4.90 3.77 10.82
N ILE A 266 -4.94 2.96 9.75
CA ILE A 266 -5.94 3.10 8.69
C ILE A 266 -7.36 2.93 9.27
N ARG A 267 -7.59 1.93 10.12
CA ARG A 267 -8.90 1.69 10.75
C ARG A 267 -9.31 2.84 11.66
N GLU A 268 -8.36 3.36 12.44
CA GLU A 268 -8.56 4.51 13.32
C GLU A 268 -8.96 5.77 12.54
N TRP A 269 -8.32 6.02 11.39
CA TRP A 269 -8.65 7.17 10.54
C TRP A 269 -9.89 6.94 9.68
N ALA A 270 -10.16 5.71 9.26
CA ALA A 270 -11.36 5.35 8.50
C ALA A 270 -12.62 5.64 9.32
N PHE A 271 -12.56 5.37 10.62
CA PHE A 271 -13.57 5.77 11.58
C PHE A 271 -13.85 7.29 11.54
N VAL A 272 -12.81 8.13 11.55
CA VAL A 272 -12.95 9.60 11.49
C VAL A 272 -13.60 10.04 10.18
N PHE A 273 -13.15 9.51 9.04
CA PHE A 273 -13.72 9.87 7.74
C PHE A 273 -15.15 9.39 7.57
N ASP A 274 -15.47 8.20 8.07
CA ASP A 274 -16.85 7.72 8.12
C ASP A 274 -17.70 8.63 9.01
N ALA A 275 -17.18 9.05 10.16
CA ALA A 275 -17.87 9.97 11.08
C ALA A 275 -18.23 11.32 10.46
N LEU A 276 -17.37 11.80 9.56
CA LEU A 276 -17.54 13.06 8.84
C LEU A 276 -18.31 12.90 7.52
N THR A 277 -18.79 11.71 7.19
CA THR A 277 -19.62 11.52 6.00
C THR A 277 -21.05 11.97 6.31
N PRO A 278 -21.64 12.91 5.56
CA PRO A 278 -23.01 13.37 5.81
C PRO A 278 -24.00 12.21 5.78
N MET A 279 -24.88 12.15 6.78
CA MET A 279 -25.99 11.21 6.80
C MET A 279 -27.18 11.73 6.02
N ALA A 280 -27.99 10.80 5.50
CA ALA A 280 -29.21 11.17 4.80
C ALA A 280 -30.17 11.87 5.78
N PRO A 281 -30.80 13.00 5.38
CA PRO A 281 -31.75 13.69 6.25
C PRO A 281 -32.99 12.82 6.49
N ILE A 282 -33.64 13.06 7.63
CA ILE A 282 -34.91 12.46 8.01
C ILE A 282 -36.02 13.39 7.55
N ASN A 283 -36.97 12.88 6.77
CA ASN A 283 -38.04 13.67 6.17
C ASN A 283 -39.22 13.84 7.15
N GLY A 284 -38.96 14.50 8.29
CA GLY A 284 -39.97 14.83 9.29
C GLY A 284 -40.17 13.77 10.39
N LYS A 285 -41.01 14.10 11.38
CA LYS A 285 -41.18 13.35 12.64
C LYS A 285 -41.82 11.94 12.51
N LYS A 286 -42.20 11.51 11.30
CA LYS A 286 -42.81 10.20 11.04
C LYS A 286 -42.02 9.35 10.03
N ASP A 287 -40.82 9.77 9.66
CA ASP A 287 -40.00 9.06 8.69
C ASP A 287 -39.32 7.83 9.31
N LEU A 288 -40.12 6.79 9.56
CA LEU A 288 -39.67 5.52 10.11
C LEU A 288 -38.67 4.82 9.16
N ALA A 289 -38.89 4.91 7.84
CA ALA A 289 -38.00 4.31 6.85
C ALA A 289 -36.61 4.96 6.88
N GLY A 290 -36.55 6.29 6.99
CA GLY A 290 -35.30 7.04 7.17
C GLY A 290 -34.59 6.68 8.47
N ALA A 291 -35.33 6.55 9.57
CA ALA A 291 -34.77 6.19 10.87
C ALA A 291 -34.20 4.76 10.89
N LEU A 292 -34.94 3.78 10.36
CA LEU A 292 -34.47 2.40 10.20
C LEU A 292 -33.21 2.32 9.33
N ARG A 293 -33.16 3.10 8.26
CA ARG A 293 -31.99 3.18 7.37
C ARG A 293 -30.75 3.73 8.09
N ILE A 294 -30.89 4.77 8.91
CA ILE A 294 -29.77 5.34 9.70
C ILE A 294 -29.23 4.30 10.70
N PHE A 295 -30.12 3.54 11.31
CA PHE A 295 -29.76 2.49 12.27
C PHE A 295 -29.29 1.18 11.60
N GLY A 296 -29.35 1.09 10.27
CA GLY A 296 -29.00 -0.12 9.53
C GLY A 296 -29.94 -1.30 9.77
N LEU A 297 -31.16 -1.02 10.25
CA LEU A 297 -32.18 -2.02 10.57
C LEU A 297 -33.10 -2.24 9.38
N LYS A 298 -33.43 -3.51 9.08
CA LYS A 298 -34.39 -3.85 8.01
C LYS A 298 -35.85 -3.67 8.43
N LYS A 299 -36.12 -3.84 9.73
CA LYS A 299 -37.44 -3.78 10.36
C LYS A 299 -37.28 -3.25 11.78
N MET A 300 -38.40 -2.90 12.42
CA MET A 300 -38.42 -2.58 13.85
C MET A 300 -37.81 -3.72 14.67
N SER A 301 -36.90 -3.33 15.56
CA SER A 301 -36.22 -4.21 16.52
C SER A 301 -36.73 -3.94 17.93
N ASN A 302 -36.36 -4.77 18.90
CA ASN A 302 -36.66 -4.49 20.31
C ASN A 302 -35.97 -3.19 20.76
N LEU A 303 -36.60 -2.46 21.70
CA LEU A 303 -36.11 -1.20 22.25
C LEU A 303 -34.68 -1.32 22.83
N GLU A 304 -34.32 -2.47 23.40
CA GLU A 304 -32.97 -2.73 23.91
C GLU A 304 -31.91 -2.74 22.80
N GLU A 305 -32.24 -3.34 21.65
CA GLU A 305 -31.36 -3.38 20.48
C GLU A 305 -31.20 -1.99 19.87
N ILE A 306 -32.30 -1.23 19.77
CA ILE A 306 -32.29 0.16 19.29
C ILE A 306 -31.41 1.03 20.20
N LYS A 307 -31.56 0.91 21.52
CA LYS A 307 -30.71 1.64 22.50
C LYS A 307 -29.24 1.27 22.38
N LYS A 308 -28.93 -0.01 22.12
CA LYS A 308 -27.56 -0.48 21.93
C LYS A 308 -26.92 0.12 20.68
N ILE A 309 -27.63 0.09 19.55
CA ILE A 309 -27.18 0.66 18.29
C ILE A 309 -27.03 2.18 18.42
N TYR A 310 -27.98 2.87 19.07
CA TYR A 310 -27.90 4.30 19.33
C TYR A 310 -26.64 4.64 20.12
N LYS A 311 -26.35 3.94 21.22
CA LYS A 311 -25.13 4.17 22.02
C LYS A 311 -23.87 4.01 21.18
N ASP A 312 -23.81 2.99 20.32
CA ASP A 312 -22.67 2.77 19.44
C ASP A 312 -22.54 3.90 18.39
N LEU A 313 -23.61 4.26 17.69
CA LEU A 313 -23.64 5.34 16.72
C LEU A 313 -23.28 6.70 17.34
N ALA A 314 -23.87 7.04 18.49
CA ALA A 314 -23.56 8.25 19.25
C ALA A 314 -22.08 8.30 19.65
N ASN A 315 -21.57 7.19 20.20
CA ASN A 315 -20.18 7.05 20.60
C ASN A 315 -19.21 7.13 19.40
N ARG A 316 -19.65 6.75 18.21
CA ARG A 316 -18.87 6.80 16.97
C ARG A 316 -18.88 8.19 16.31
N LYS A 317 -19.99 8.92 16.37
CA LYS A 317 -20.15 10.21 15.69
C LYS A 317 -20.01 11.43 16.61
N HIS A 318 -19.73 11.23 17.90
CA HIS A 318 -19.68 12.34 18.86
C HIS A 318 -18.64 13.41 18.47
N PRO A 319 -19.02 14.71 18.43
CA PRO A 319 -18.12 15.78 18.00
C PRO A 319 -16.86 15.89 18.86
N ASP A 320 -16.96 15.67 20.18
CA ASP A 320 -15.80 15.74 21.09
C ASP A 320 -14.68 14.76 20.74
N LYS A 321 -15.03 13.55 20.29
CA LYS A 321 -14.02 12.57 19.88
C LYS A 321 -13.28 13.00 18.63
N LEU A 322 -13.98 13.63 17.71
CA LEU A 322 -13.41 14.15 16.46
C LEU A 322 -12.54 15.38 16.73
N MET A 323 -12.95 16.22 17.69
CA MET A 323 -12.15 17.34 18.17
C MET A 323 -10.82 16.86 18.77
N ALA A 324 -10.85 15.81 19.60
CA ALA A 324 -9.64 15.22 20.19
C ALA A 324 -8.68 14.64 19.13
N LYS A 325 -9.20 14.20 17.98
CA LYS A 325 -8.40 13.74 16.82
C LYS A 325 -7.86 14.87 15.94
N GLY A 326 -8.14 16.13 16.28
CA GLY A 326 -7.65 17.28 15.53
C GLY A 326 -8.43 17.58 14.25
N VAL A 327 -9.69 17.14 14.16
CA VAL A 327 -10.58 17.52 13.06
C VAL A 327 -10.79 19.05 13.07
N PRO A 328 -10.63 19.74 11.93
CA PRO A 328 -10.82 21.20 11.89
C PRO A 328 -12.26 21.63 12.21
N ALA A 329 -12.42 22.78 12.88
CA ALA A 329 -13.71 23.29 13.36
C ALA A 329 -14.80 23.38 12.27
N GLN A 330 -14.42 23.72 11.04
CA GLN A 330 -15.36 23.78 9.90
C GLN A 330 -16.05 22.42 9.62
N TRP A 331 -15.37 21.30 9.91
CA TRP A 331 -15.88 19.95 9.68
C TRP A 331 -16.61 19.37 10.90
N LEU A 332 -16.41 19.96 12.09
CA LEU A 332 -17.17 19.59 13.28
C LEU A 332 -18.66 19.87 13.12
N LYS A 333 -19.04 20.86 12.29
CA LYS A 333 -20.45 21.12 11.95
C LYS A 333 -21.14 19.89 11.36
N VAL A 334 -20.47 19.20 10.44
CA VAL A 334 -21.00 17.97 9.82
C VAL A 334 -21.16 16.86 10.87
N ALA A 335 -20.22 16.75 11.82
CA ALA A 335 -20.35 15.80 12.92
C ALA A 335 -21.53 16.13 13.83
N THR A 336 -21.77 17.41 14.13
CA THR A 336 -22.92 17.86 14.91
C THR A 336 -24.23 17.57 14.19
N GLU A 337 -24.34 17.89 12.90
CA GLU A 337 -25.51 17.59 12.07
C GLU A 337 -25.78 16.08 11.97
N ASN A 338 -24.71 15.29 11.87
CA ASN A 338 -24.80 13.84 11.93
C ASN A 338 -25.33 13.37 13.29
N PHE A 339 -24.83 13.93 14.39
CA PHE A 339 -25.27 13.58 15.73
C PHE A 339 -26.74 13.93 15.98
N THR A 340 -27.20 15.12 15.56
CA THR A 340 -28.60 15.51 15.65
C THR A 340 -29.50 14.60 14.81
N THR A 341 -29.04 14.20 13.63
CA THR A 341 -29.75 13.24 12.76
C THR A 341 -29.91 11.87 13.45
N ILE A 342 -28.89 11.38 14.16
CA ILE A 342 -28.98 10.14 14.95
C ILE A 342 -29.99 10.27 16.09
N GLN A 343 -29.99 11.39 16.81
CA GLN A 343 -30.96 11.65 17.89
C GLN A 343 -32.39 11.65 17.34
N MET A 344 -32.64 12.37 16.24
CA MET A 344 -33.96 12.39 15.62
C MET A 344 -34.43 11.00 15.16
N ALA A 345 -33.54 10.17 14.60
CA ALA A 345 -33.88 8.80 14.22
C ALA A 345 -34.22 7.94 15.45
N TYR A 346 -33.47 8.10 16.54
CA TYR A 346 -33.73 7.39 17.78
C TYR A 346 -35.11 7.75 18.36
N ASP A 347 -35.46 9.04 18.39
CA ASP A 347 -36.74 9.51 18.92
C ASP A 347 -37.92 8.90 18.14
N ILE A 348 -37.86 8.90 16.80
CA ILE A 348 -38.89 8.30 15.93
C ILE A 348 -39.03 6.79 16.21
N LEU A 349 -37.91 6.08 16.34
CA LEU A 349 -37.91 4.64 16.64
C LEU A 349 -38.45 4.36 18.04
N GLN A 350 -38.15 5.20 19.02
CA GLN A 350 -38.67 5.03 20.38
C GLN A 350 -40.20 5.26 20.42
N ASP A 351 -40.69 6.30 19.74
CA ASP A 351 -42.13 6.62 19.69
C ASP A 351 -42.92 5.49 19.03
N CYS A 352 -42.47 5.00 17.87
CA CYS A 352 -43.13 3.90 17.17
C CYS A 352 -43.10 2.58 17.97
N ALA A 353 -42.00 2.27 18.65
CA ALA A 353 -41.89 1.06 19.49
C ALA A 353 -42.75 1.14 20.76
N GLY A 354 -43.05 2.35 21.23
CA GLY A 354 -43.97 2.60 22.35
C GLY A 354 -45.44 2.41 21.95
N THR A 355 -45.81 2.77 20.71
CA THR A 355 -47.20 2.66 20.23
C THR A 355 -47.67 1.24 19.92
N GLU A 356 -46.77 0.28 19.68
CA GLU A 356 -47.14 -1.13 19.43
C GLU A 356 -47.41 -1.93 20.72
N LYS A 357 -47.13 -1.36 21.90
CA LYS A 357 -47.31 -2.00 23.21
C LYS A 357 -48.53 -1.53 24.01
N GLY A 358 -49.33 -0.62 23.47
CA GLY A 358 -50.60 -0.16 24.04
C GLY A 358 -51.75 -0.52 23.11
#